data_AF-A0A6G6YEV1-F1
#
_entry.id   AF-A0A6G6YEV1-F1
#
_cell.length_a   1.000
_cell.length_b   1.000
_cell.length_c   1.000
_cell.angle_alpha   90.00
_cell.angle_beta   90.00
_cell.angle_gamma   90.00
#
_symmetry.space_group_name_H-M   'P 1'
#
loop_
_entity.id
_entity.type
_entity.pdbx_description
1 polymer ?
#
loop_
_entity_poly.entity_id
_entity_poly.type
_entity_poly.pdbx_seq_one_letter_code
_entity_poly.pdbx_strand_id
1 'polypeptide(L)'
;MKGSTVYAAGTSGDWDHIKSWYWNGNMNELSAGNAEYNNAMDITVGKSNIYIPGYVSDKQEDWAVIWVNGVVKSLAPNKERSWAHSVFVVEK
;
A
#
# COMPACT_ATOMS: atom_id res chain seq x y z
N MET A 1 -24.13 -3.58 -19.74
CA MET A 1 -23.00 -4.35 -19.16
C MET A 1 -22.52 -3.56 -17.96
N LYS A 2 -22.53 -4.12 -16.74
CA LYS A 2 -21.83 -3.47 -15.61
C LYS A 2 -20.35 -3.50 -15.97
N GLY A 3 -19.76 -2.32 -16.18
CA GLY A 3 -18.36 -2.19 -16.54
C GLY A 3 -17.47 -2.84 -15.48
N SER A 4 -16.41 -3.50 -15.91
CA SER A 4 -15.41 -4.07 -15.02
C SER A 4 -14.80 -2.94 -14.17
N THR A 5 -14.71 -3.11 -12.86
CA THR A 5 -13.94 -2.21 -11.99
C THR A 5 -12.48 -2.63 -12.06
N VAL A 6 -11.61 -1.73 -12.55
CA VAL A 6 -10.16 -1.92 -12.54
C VAL A 6 -9.59 -1.35 -11.24
N TYR A 7 -8.55 -1.98 -10.72
CA TYR A 7 -7.81 -1.48 -9.57
C TYR A 7 -6.34 -1.40 -9.94
N ALA A 8 -5.68 -0.32 -9.51
CA ALA A 8 -4.25 -0.14 -9.71
C ALA A 8 -3.67 0.50 -8.46
N ALA A 9 -2.43 0.15 -8.12
CA ALA A 9 -1.64 0.86 -7.13
C ALA A 9 -0.32 1.28 -7.78
N GLY A 10 0.27 2.35 -7.26
CA GLY A 10 1.54 2.82 -7.78
C GLY A 10 2.13 3.95 -6.96
N THR A 11 3.37 4.26 -7.29
CA THR A 11 4.20 5.29 -6.68
C THR A 11 4.49 6.39 -7.69
N SER A 12 4.67 7.59 -7.17
CA SER A 12 4.99 8.81 -7.90
C SER A 12 5.64 9.81 -6.95
N GLY A 13 6.50 10.66 -7.48
CA GLY A 13 7.36 11.53 -6.69
C GLY A 13 8.76 11.57 -7.28
N ASP A 14 9.62 12.35 -6.63
CA ASP A 14 11.06 12.34 -6.87
C ASP A 14 11.76 11.45 -5.83
N TRP A 15 13.09 11.40 -5.88
CA TRP A 15 13.90 10.58 -4.98
C TRP A 15 13.71 10.92 -3.49
N ASP A 16 13.32 12.16 -3.19
CA ASP A 16 13.22 12.71 -1.84
C ASP A 16 11.76 12.91 -1.39
N HIS A 17 10.77 12.58 -2.22
CA HIS A 17 9.34 12.77 -1.95
C HIS A 17 8.49 11.68 -2.63
N ILE A 18 8.81 10.42 -2.37
CA ILE A 18 8.03 9.29 -2.88
C ILE A 18 6.74 9.13 -2.07
N LYS A 19 5.61 9.18 -2.76
CA LYS A 19 4.29 8.84 -2.20
C LYS A 19 3.66 7.71 -3.00
N SER A 20 2.63 7.07 -2.42
CA SER A 20 1.86 6.03 -3.10
C SER A 20 0.38 6.34 -3.17
N TRP A 21 -0.26 5.80 -4.20
CA TRP A 21 -1.69 5.95 -4.48
C TRP A 21 -2.31 4.63 -4.92
N TYR A 22 -3.64 4.56 -4.87
CA TYR A 22 -4.41 3.56 -5.56
C TYR A 22 -5.62 4.15 -6.28
N TRP A 23 -6.00 3.49 -7.36
CA TRP A 23 -7.15 3.82 -8.19
C TRP A 23 -8.22 2.73 -8.06
N ASN A 24 -9.47 3.15 -7.83
CA ASN A 24 -10.65 2.28 -7.77
C ASN A 24 -11.85 2.89 -8.54
N GLY A 25 -11.57 3.72 -9.55
CA GLY A 25 -12.50 4.69 -10.12
C GLY A 25 -12.18 6.12 -9.71
N ASN A 26 -11.64 6.30 -8.51
CA ASN A 26 -11.09 7.57 -8.01
C ASN A 26 -9.63 7.39 -7.62
N MET A 27 -8.85 8.48 -7.67
CA MET A 27 -7.49 8.51 -7.15
C MET A 27 -7.52 8.68 -5.63
N ASN A 28 -6.81 7.81 -4.91
CA ASN A 28 -6.74 7.82 -3.45
C ASN A 28 -5.29 7.74 -3.00
N GLU A 29 -4.86 8.60 -2.08
CA GLU A 29 -3.52 8.56 -1.48
C GLU A 29 -3.44 7.45 -0.41
N LEU A 30 -2.29 6.78 -0.34
CA LEU A 30 -1.96 5.84 0.72
C LEU A 30 -1.25 6.59 1.84
N SER A 31 -1.77 6.52 3.06
CA SER A 31 -1.15 7.18 4.21
C SER A 31 0.21 6.55 4.55
N ALA A 32 1.26 7.36 4.70
CA ALA A 32 2.54 6.91 5.25
C ALA A 32 2.55 6.83 6.80
N GLY A 33 1.43 7.19 7.45
CA GLY A 33 1.40 7.40 8.90
C GLY A 33 2.35 8.54 9.29
N ASN A 34 3.35 8.23 10.12
CA ASN A 34 4.40 9.16 10.54
C ASN A 34 5.70 9.01 9.75
N ALA A 35 5.74 8.15 8.73
CA ALA A 35 6.92 7.93 7.91
C ALA A 35 7.03 9.01 6.82
N GLU A 36 8.24 9.22 6.29
CA GLU A 36 8.53 10.21 5.25
C GLU A 36 8.04 9.74 3.87
N TYR A 37 8.22 8.44 3.58
CA TYR A 37 7.89 7.85 2.28
C TYR A 37 7.05 6.61 2.39
N ASN A 38 6.37 6.28 1.30
CA ASN A 38 5.73 4.99 1.14
C ASN A 38 5.76 4.48 -0.30
N ASN A 39 5.81 3.16 -0.42
CA ASN A 39 5.84 2.48 -1.70
C ASN A 39 4.89 1.28 -1.72
N ALA A 40 3.91 1.32 -2.63
CA ALA A 40 2.98 0.24 -2.90
C ALA A 40 3.57 -0.77 -3.90
N MET A 41 3.53 -2.05 -3.56
CA MET A 41 4.16 -3.12 -4.34
C MET A 41 3.16 -3.94 -5.15
N ASP A 42 1.92 -4.05 -4.69
CA ASP A 42 0.85 -4.81 -5.36
C ASP A 42 -0.54 -4.31 -4.92
N ILE A 43 -1.61 -4.79 -5.54
CA ILE A 43 -2.99 -4.55 -5.13
C ILE A 43 -3.83 -5.81 -5.25
N THR A 44 -4.53 -6.15 -4.18
CA THR A 44 -5.43 -7.30 -4.11
C THR A 44 -6.79 -6.86 -3.60
N VAL A 45 -7.86 -7.27 -4.28
CA VAL A 45 -9.24 -6.97 -3.87
C VAL A 45 -9.92 -8.25 -3.41
N GLY A 46 -10.53 -8.23 -2.23
CA GLY A 46 -11.22 -9.40 -1.69
C GLY A 46 -12.13 -9.06 -0.51
N LYS A 47 -13.27 -9.78 -0.40
CA LYS A 47 -14.25 -9.63 0.71
C LYS A 47 -14.58 -8.17 1.03
N SER A 48 -14.87 -7.39 -0.01
CA SER A 48 -15.22 -5.96 0.04
C SER A 48 -14.10 -4.99 0.47
N ASN A 49 -12.85 -5.46 0.58
CA ASN A 49 -11.71 -4.62 0.92
C ASN A 49 -10.65 -4.61 -0.18
N ILE A 50 -9.90 -3.52 -0.23
CA ILE A 50 -8.70 -3.35 -1.05
C ILE A 50 -7.49 -3.50 -0.11
N TYR A 51 -6.60 -4.42 -0.44
CA TYR A 51 -5.37 -4.71 0.28
C TYR A 51 -4.20 -4.34 -0.61
N ILE A 52 -3.32 -3.49 -0.11
CA ILE A 52 -2.14 -3.04 -0.85
C ILE A 52 -0.96 -3.31 0.05
N PRO A 53 -0.11 -4.31 -0.26
CA PRO A 53 1.15 -4.50 0.44
C PRO A 53 2.19 -3.50 -0.04
N GLY A 54 3.15 -3.23 0.83
CA GLY A 54 4.34 -2.48 0.48
C GLY A 54 5.17 -2.15 1.70
N TYR A 55 5.78 -0.97 1.69
CA TYR A 55 6.61 -0.49 2.79
C TYR A 55 6.47 1.01 2.97
N VAL A 56 6.80 1.47 4.17
CA VAL A 56 7.06 2.89 4.46
C VAL A 56 8.50 3.06 4.88
N SER A 57 9.04 4.27 4.71
CA SER A 57 10.43 4.59 5.03
C SER A 57 10.52 5.87 5.86
N ASP A 58 11.34 5.84 6.91
CA ASP A 58 11.68 6.99 7.74
C ASP A 58 13.19 6.92 8.03
N LYS A 59 13.95 7.97 7.67
CA LYS A 59 15.41 8.03 7.89
C LYS A 59 16.18 6.80 7.36
N GLN A 60 15.81 6.31 6.17
CA GLN A 60 16.43 5.15 5.49
C GLN A 60 16.14 3.78 6.14
N GLU A 61 15.19 3.72 7.07
CA GLU A 61 14.66 2.47 7.60
C GLU A 61 13.30 2.17 6.96
N ASP A 62 13.25 1.07 6.20
CA ASP A 62 12.06 0.62 5.51
C ASP A 62 11.36 -0.46 6.34
N TRP A 63 10.05 -0.36 6.55
CA TRP A 63 9.33 -1.47 7.18
C TRP A 63 8.03 -1.83 6.46
N ALA A 64 7.75 -3.13 6.47
CA ALA A 64 6.62 -3.71 5.79
C ALA A 64 5.30 -3.20 6.37
N VAL A 65 4.39 -2.83 5.48
CA VAL A 65 3.03 -2.42 5.83
C VAL A 65 2.02 -3.04 4.88
N ILE A 66 0.77 -3.02 5.30
CA ILE A 66 -0.38 -3.24 4.45
C ILE A 66 -1.34 -2.07 4.59
N TRP A 67 -1.80 -1.52 3.47
CA TRP A 67 -2.92 -0.59 3.47
C TRP A 67 -4.22 -1.37 3.25
N VAL A 68 -5.18 -1.18 4.16
CA VAL A 68 -6.54 -1.69 4.00
C VAL A 68 -7.45 -0.50 3.73
N ASN A 69 -7.99 -0.44 2.52
CA ASN A 69 -8.79 0.71 2.04
C ASN A 69 -8.06 2.06 2.22
N GLY A 70 -6.76 2.09 1.97
CA GLY A 70 -5.91 3.28 2.12
C GLY A 70 -5.36 3.55 3.53
N VAL A 71 -5.83 2.82 4.54
CA VAL A 71 -5.37 2.98 5.93
C VAL A 71 -4.20 2.04 6.22
N VAL A 72 -3.06 2.62 6.62
CA VAL A 72 -1.82 1.90 6.90
C VAL A 72 -1.91 1.03 8.15
N LYS A 73 -1.35 -0.17 8.08
CA LYS A 73 -1.12 -1.07 9.23
C LYS A 73 0.30 -1.61 9.14
N SER A 74 1.06 -1.50 10.23
CA SER A 74 2.40 -2.08 10.29
C SER A 74 2.33 -3.61 10.31
N LEU A 75 3.18 -4.25 9.52
CA LEU A 75 3.48 -5.68 9.61
C LEU A 75 4.77 -5.96 10.37
N ALA A 76 5.55 -4.90 10.66
CA ALA A 76 6.80 -4.95 11.40
C ALA A 76 6.63 -4.27 12.77
N PRO A 77 6.44 -5.03 13.87
CA PRO A 77 6.23 -4.45 15.20
C PRO A 77 7.42 -3.62 15.70
N ASN A 78 8.64 -4.00 15.30
CA ASN A 78 9.89 -3.34 15.71
C ASN A 78 10.46 -2.38 14.64
N LYS A 79 9.73 -2.13 13.55
CA LYS A 79 10.21 -1.33 12.39
C LYS A 79 11.55 -1.83 11.81
N GLU A 80 11.78 -3.13 11.86
CA GLU A 80 12.95 -3.75 11.23
C GLU A 80 12.84 -3.71 9.71
N ARG A 81 14.00 -3.68 9.03
CA ARG A 81 14.09 -3.64 7.58
C ARG A 81 13.29 -4.76 6.92
N SER A 82 12.18 -4.42 6.29
CA SER A 82 11.23 -5.41 5.75
C SER A 82 10.35 -4.84 4.65
N TRP A 83 9.89 -5.72 3.76
CA TRP A 83 9.03 -5.37 2.63
C TRP A 83 7.91 -6.40 2.46
N ALA A 84 6.68 -5.94 2.22
CA ALA A 84 5.58 -6.80 1.80
C ALA A 84 5.40 -6.67 0.28
N HIS A 85 5.55 -7.78 -0.44
CA HIS A 85 5.52 -7.79 -1.90
C HIS A 85 4.15 -8.05 -2.50
N SER A 86 3.37 -8.97 -1.91
CA SER A 86 2.06 -9.38 -2.43
C SER A 86 1.15 -9.86 -1.30
N VAL A 87 -0.15 -9.90 -1.56
CA VAL A 87 -1.17 -10.46 -0.67
C VAL A 87 -2.03 -11.42 -1.47
N PHE A 88 -2.47 -12.49 -0.83
CA PHE A 88 -3.52 -13.36 -1.36
C PHE A 88 -4.64 -13.48 -0.34
N VAL A 89 -5.88 -13.48 -0.81
CA VAL A 89 -7.08 -13.51 0.04
C VAL A 89 -7.79 -14.84 -0.19
N VAL A 90 -7.89 -15.65 0.87
CA VAL A 90 -8.67 -16.90 0.86
C VAL A 90 -10.01 -16.72 1.56
N GLU A 91 -11.05 -17.37 1.03
CA GLU A 91 -12.28 -17.62 1.76
C GLU A 91 -12.04 -18.73 2.79
N LYS A 92 -12.71 -18.61 3.95
CA LYS A 92 -12.69 -19.64 4.99
C LYS A 92 -13.89 -20.55 4.78
#